data_AF-A0A6S7GWG0-F1
#
_entry.id   AF-A0A6S7GWG0-F1
#
_cell.length_a   1.000
_cell.length_b   1.000
_cell.length_c   1.000
_cell.angle_alpha   90.00
_cell.angle_beta   90.00
_cell.angle_gamma   90.00
#
_symmetry.space_group_name_H-M   'P 1'
#
loop_
_entity.id
_entity.type
_entity.pdbx_description
1 polymer ?
#
loop_
_entity_poly.entity_id
_entity_poly.type
_entity_poly.pdbx_seq_one_letter_code
_entity_poly.pdbx_strand_id
1 'polypeptide(L)'
;MMNVLRSAFQKSKKYDIQEEITPDVTKIRYSAIEQDLTKAATELNDINKELSPHVIDVFQALGNYDVRFDFDPFSIDDCRCNIVSPREVNVLCSLKHVPLQSLVIEEDSLPGRVKLKLKDDFVQKFDDVCWEDFLDTTSEGRYFDSTKVHECLSKAIRHAVHEVRADMVNVSVGVLESSKMISLLFQLSKDAMYIVNLFPSIRVNYSCENFQYLLKHFSTLPETVLDECHLQQGIHVVARPNTNSEDENKFWSITFSDIERRLVLSEMFECAKDCLICLNEIFKSPLYGVERKRLSNYQIQAVVLQEIFARPNSKAWEKKCLPKRLLGVRSSLNACLRMGKCKDVFTGVNLFEGMSQGTLDEIAKFLQGFY
;
A
#
# COMPACT_ATOMS: atom_id res chain seq x y z
N MET A 1 24.48 0.99 -4.76
CA MET A 1 23.80 0.06 -3.85
C MET A 1 24.74 -1.02 -3.29
N MET A 2 25.47 -1.82 -4.09
CA MET A 2 26.37 -2.89 -3.59
C MET A 2 27.66 -2.41 -2.87
N ASN A 3 28.28 -1.29 -3.28
CA ASN A 3 29.57 -0.86 -2.71
C ASN A 3 29.47 -0.15 -1.35
N VAL A 4 28.29 0.39 -1.02
CA VAL A 4 28.04 1.09 0.25
C VAL A 4 27.82 0.08 1.39
N LEU A 5 27.19 -1.06 1.08
CA LEU A 5 26.99 -2.17 2.02
C LEU A 5 28.33 -2.76 2.49
N ARG A 6 29.30 -3.01 1.59
CA ARG A 6 30.61 -3.58 1.98
C ARG A 6 31.44 -2.70 2.91
N SER A 7 31.37 -1.37 2.81
CA SER A 7 32.26 -0.47 3.59
C SER A 7 31.81 -0.25 5.04
N ALA A 8 30.51 -0.40 5.34
CA ALA A 8 29.97 -0.25 6.69
C ALA A 8 30.35 -1.43 7.62
N PHE A 9 30.54 -2.63 7.06
CA PHE A 9 30.80 -3.86 7.82
C PHE A 9 32.24 -4.06 8.27
N GLN A 10 33.22 -3.32 7.74
CA GLN A 10 34.57 -3.34 8.28
C GLN A 10 34.72 -2.51 9.57
N LYS A 11 33.75 -1.63 9.89
CA LYS A 11 33.84 -0.70 11.02
C LYS A 11 33.10 -1.12 12.30
N SER A 12 32.27 -2.18 12.30
CA SER A 12 31.50 -2.59 13.50
C SER A 12 32.22 -3.52 14.48
N LYS A 13 33.53 -3.78 14.30
CA LYS A 13 34.33 -4.68 15.16
C LYS A 13 34.72 -4.12 16.55
N LYS A 14 34.22 -2.96 16.95
CA LYS A 14 34.43 -2.40 18.29
C LYS A 14 33.10 -1.90 18.81
N TYR A 15 32.47 -2.64 19.71
CA TYR A 15 31.78 -2.13 20.92
C TYR A 15 31.15 -3.35 21.62
N ASP A 16 31.75 -3.73 22.75
CA ASP A 16 31.31 -4.78 23.65
C ASP A 16 29.96 -4.44 24.28
N ILE A 17 29.00 -5.37 24.20
CA ILE A 17 27.94 -5.53 25.19
C ILE A 17 27.88 -7.03 25.51
N GLN A 18 28.13 -7.33 26.78
CA GLN A 18 28.06 -8.67 27.36
C GLN A 18 26.60 -9.15 27.44
N GLU A 19 26.20 -9.98 26.49
CA GLU A 19 25.30 -11.11 26.70
C GLU A 19 25.91 -12.27 25.88
N GLU A 20 26.24 -13.38 26.54
CA GLU A 20 26.81 -14.58 25.91
C GLU A 20 25.77 -15.22 24.97
N ILE A 21 25.69 -14.70 23.76
CA ILE A 21 25.08 -15.35 22.60
C ILE A 21 26.22 -15.63 21.64
N THR A 22 26.45 -16.91 21.32
CA THR A 22 27.61 -17.34 20.55
C THR A 22 27.66 -16.64 19.18
N PRO A 23 28.76 -15.93 18.85
CA PRO A 23 28.86 -15.06 17.67
C PRO A 23 28.87 -15.79 16.33
N ASP A 24 28.97 -17.12 16.33
CA ASP A 24 29.08 -17.95 15.13
C ASP A 24 27.69 -18.34 14.56
N VAL A 25 26.73 -18.63 15.44
CA VAL A 25 25.34 -18.97 15.04
C VAL A 25 24.60 -17.74 14.53
N THR A 26 24.87 -16.57 15.11
CA THR A 26 24.32 -15.30 14.61
C THR A 26 24.86 -14.96 13.23
N LYS A 27 26.17 -15.07 12.99
CA LYS A 27 26.78 -14.78 11.67
C LYS A 27 26.25 -15.66 10.54
N ILE A 28 26.12 -16.97 10.76
CA ILE A 28 25.62 -17.91 9.75
C ILE A 28 24.15 -17.60 9.40
N ARG A 29 23.33 -17.26 10.40
CA ARG A 29 21.93 -16.86 10.19
C ARG A 29 21.80 -15.49 9.52
N TYR A 30 22.70 -14.53 9.80
CA TYR A 30 22.73 -13.25 9.09
C TYR A 30 23.09 -13.39 7.61
N SER A 31 24.05 -14.24 7.26
CA SER A 31 24.39 -14.47 5.85
C SER A 31 23.24 -15.10 5.05
N ALA A 32 22.42 -15.94 5.69
CA ALA A 32 21.22 -16.50 5.06
C ALA A 32 20.15 -15.43 4.86
N ILE A 33 19.90 -14.58 5.88
CA ILE A 33 18.98 -13.45 5.78
C ILE A 33 19.41 -12.48 4.67
N GLU A 34 20.71 -12.17 4.55
CA GLU A 34 21.23 -11.29 3.49
C GLU A 34 21.02 -11.88 2.09
N GLN A 35 21.18 -13.19 1.93
CA GLN A 35 20.91 -13.88 0.67
C GLN A 35 19.41 -13.83 0.33
N ASP A 36 18.54 -14.06 1.31
CA ASP A 36 17.09 -13.99 1.13
C ASP A 36 16.62 -12.57 0.78
N LEU A 37 17.15 -11.55 1.47
CA LEU A 37 16.90 -10.14 1.15
C LEU A 37 17.32 -9.80 -0.28
N THR A 38 18.50 -10.26 -0.70
CA THR A 38 19.02 -10.01 -2.06
C THR A 38 18.16 -10.69 -3.11
N LYS A 39 17.73 -11.93 -2.85
CA LYS A 39 16.86 -12.69 -3.73
C LYS A 39 15.50 -12.01 -3.88
N ALA A 40 14.83 -11.66 -2.77
CA ALA A 40 13.54 -10.99 -2.79
C ALA A 40 13.60 -9.63 -3.51
N ALA A 41 14.68 -8.87 -3.32
CA ALA A 41 14.89 -7.61 -4.03
C ALA A 41 15.11 -7.82 -5.54
N THR A 42 15.80 -8.89 -5.94
CA THR A 42 16.02 -9.23 -7.36
C THR A 42 14.70 -9.64 -8.02
N GLU A 43 13.92 -10.52 -7.38
CA GLU A 43 12.60 -10.94 -7.88
C GLU A 43 11.66 -9.74 -8.07
N LEU A 44 11.62 -8.81 -7.10
CA LEU A 44 10.77 -7.62 -7.22
C LEU A 44 11.22 -6.71 -8.37
N ASN A 45 12.53 -6.53 -8.56
CA ASN A 45 13.07 -5.74 -9.66
C ASN A 45 12.77 -6.37 -11.03
N ASP A 46 12.87 -7.69 -11.13
CA ASP A 46 12.54 -8.42 -12.36
C ASP A 46 11.06 -8.27 -12.70
N ILE A 47 10.18 -8.43 -11.70
CA ILE A 47 8.74 -8.16 -11.85
C ILE A 47 8.50 -6.71 -12.30
N ASN A 48 9.15 -5.73 -11.66
CA ASN A 48 9.00 -4.32 -12.01
C ASN A 48 9.38 -4.08 -13.48
N LYS A 49 10.50 -4.66 -13.92
CA LYS A 49 11.04 -4.47 -15.26
C LYS A 49 10.15 -5.09 -16.34
N GLU A 50 9.58 -6.27 -16.06
CA GLU A 50 8.74 -6.98 -17.02
C GLU A 50 7.30 -6.46 -17.04
N LEU A 51 6.70 -6.20 -15.88
CA LEU A 51 5.29 -5.83 -15.78
C LEU A 51 5.04 -4.34 -16.08
N SER A 52 5.90 -3.45 -15.60
CA SER A 52 5.62 -2.02 -15.62
C SER A 52 5.43 -1.41 -17.00
N PRO A 53 6.24 -1.73 -18.03
CA PRO A 53 6.04 -1.21 -19.38
C PRO A 53 4.63 -1.50 -19.90
N HIS A 54 4.12 -2.72 -19.68
CA HIS A 54 2.80 -3.12 -20.17
C HIS A 54 1.64 -2.44 -19.43
N VAL A 55 1.80 -2.14 -18.13
CA VAL A 55 0.83 -1.35 -17.39
C VAL A 55 0.85 0.11 -17.86
N ILE A 56 2.03 0.66 -18.15
CA ILE A 56 2.19 2.01 -18.70
C ILE A 56 1.52 2.15 -20.06
N ASP A 57 1.67 1.16 -20.95
CA ASP A 57 1.00 1.15 -22.27
C ASP A 57 -0.53 1.24 -22.11
N VAL A 58 -1.09 0.45 -21.19
CA VAL A 58 -2.54 0.51 -20.87
C VAL A 58 -2.94 1.87 -20.32
N PHE A 59 -2.15 2.45 -19.41
CA PHE A 59 -2.42 3.78 -18.84
C PHE A 59 -2.36 4.89 -19.91
N GLN A 60 -1.42 4.79 -20.84
CA GLN A 60 -1.31 5.74 -21.94
C GLN A 60 -2.50 5.64 -22.90
N ALA A 61 -2.88 4.44 -23.32
CA ALA A 61 -4.07 4.23 -24.15
C ALA A 61 -5.34 4.72 -23.44
N LEU A 62 -5.44 4.49 -22.12
CA LEU A 62 -6.55 4.96 -21.30
C LEU A 62 -6.64 6.50 -21.26
N GLY A 63 -5.51 7.19 -21.03
CA GLY A 63 -5.46 8.65 -21.03
C GLY A 63 -5.74 9.27 -22.41
N ASN A 64 -5.35 8.59 -23.49
CA ASN A 64 -5.70 8.99 -24.86
C ASN A 64 -7.20 8.85 -25.14
N TYR A 65 -7.84 7.81 -24.59
CA TYR A 65 -9.28 7.57 -24.73
C TYR A 65 -10.11 8.54 -23.87
N ASP A 66 -9.70 8.76 -22.62
CA ASP A 66 -10.36 9.66 -21.69
C ASP A 66 -9.33 10.34 -20.77
N VAL A 67 -9.12 11.64 -20.99
CA VAL A 67 -8.13 12.46 -20.26
C VAL A 67 -8.34 12.49 -18.74
N ARG A 68 -9.55 12.17 -18.26
CA ARG A 68 -9.85 12.06 -16.81
C ARG A 68 -9.08 10.93 -16.14
N PHE A 69 -8.62 9.97 -16.94
CA PHE A 69 -7.85 8.81 -16.51
C PHE A 69 -6.38 8.85 -16.97
N ASP A 70 -5.84 10.05 -17.21
CA ASP A 70 -4.38 10.25 -17.34
C ASP A 70 -3.69 10.00 -15.99
N PHE A 71 -3.28 8.75 -15.77
CA PHE A 71 -2.61 8.33 -14.54
C PHE A 71 -1.09 8.51 -14.63
N ASP A 72 -0.43 8.74 -13.48
CA ASP A 72 1.03 8.75 -13.44
C ASP A 72 1.61 7.38 -13.82
N PRO A 73 2.77 7.35 -14.52
CA PRO A 73 3.42 6.10 -14.94
C PRO A 73 3.52 5.09 -13.81
N PHE A 74 3.24 3.82 -14.11
CA PHE A 74 3.26 2.76 -13.13
C PHE A 74 4.70 2.32 -12.79
N SER A 75 4.96 2.11 -11.51
CA SER A 75 6.15 1.41 -11.03
C SER A 75 5.81 0.64 -9.77
N ILE A 76 6.22 -0.64 -9.66
CA ILE A 76 5.89 -1.46 -8.49
C ILE A 76 6.51 -0.93 -7.18
N ASP A 77 7.61 -0.19 -7.30
CA ASP A 77 8.35 0.39 -6.19
C ASP A 77 7.72 1.70 -5.68
N ASP A 78 6.73 2.24 -6.39
CA ASP A 78 6.00 3.44 -5.98
C ASP A 78 5.25 3.20 -4.66
N CYS A 79 5.09 4.26 -3.85
CA CYS A 79 4.27 4.27 -2.66
C CYS A 79 2.78 4.04 -2.96
N ARG A 80 2.33 4.35 -4.19
CA ARG A 80 0.96 4.06 -4.67
C ARG A 80 0.66 2.57 -4.81
N CYS A 81 1.69 1.73 -4.84
CA CYS A 81 1.58 0.29 -5.07
C CYS A 81 1.61 -0.48 -3.75
N ASN A 82 0.58 -1.27 -3.49
CA ASN A 82 0.52 -2.22 -2.38
C ASN A 82 0.58 -3.66 -2.90
N ILE A 83 1.64 -4.39 -2.55
CA ILE A 83 1.88 -5.77 -3.01
C ILE A 83 1.03 -6.71 -2.14
N VAL A 84 -0.05 -7.24 -2.71
CA VAL A 84 -0.95 -8.20 -2.05
C VAL A 84 -0.30 -9.58 -2.00
N SER A 85 0.26 -10.01 -3.14
CA SER A 85 1.01 -11.24 -3.30
C SER A 85 2.12 -11.06 -4.35
N PRO A 86 3.05 -12.01 -4.53
CA PRO A 86 4.08 -11.91 -5.58
C PRO A 86 3.52 -11.76 -7.00
N ARG A 87 2.24 -12.07 -7.22
CA ARG A 87 1.55 -12.00 -8.51
C ARG A 87 0.36 -11.04 -8.50
N GLU A 88 0.15 -10.29 -7.43
CA GLU A 88 -0.99 -9.39 -7.30
C GLU A 88 -0.60 -8.08 -6.63
N VAL A 89 -0.87 -6.96 -7.31
CA VAL A 89 -0.59 -5.62 -6.82
C VAL A 89 -1.83 -4.74 -6.89
N ASN A 90 -2.03 -3.94 -5.86
CA ASN A 90 -3.05 -2.90 -5.80
C ASN A 90 -2.40 -1.55 -6.11
N VAL A 91 -3.02 -0.74 -6.96
CA VAL A 91 -2.47 0.54 -7.42
C VAL A 91 -3.46 1.66 -7.19
N LEU A 92 -3.06 2.67 -6.43
CA LEU A 92 -3.80 3.92 -6.31
C LEU A 92 -3.64 4.75 -7.59
N CYS A 93 -4.71 4.91 -8.34
CA CYS A 93 -4.76 5.64 -9.60
C CYS A 93 -5.32 7.04 -9.34
N SER A 94 -4.46 8.06 -9.32
CA SER A 94 -4.86 9.43 -8.93
C SER A 94 -5.52 10.18 -10.07
N LEU A 95 -6.71 10.71 -9.83
CA LEU A 95 -7.44 11.59 -10.76
C LEU A 95 -6.88 13.02 -10.65
N LYS A 96 -6.08 13.44 -11.63
CA LYS A 96 -5.27 14.67 -11.54
C LYS A 96 -6.07 15.97 -11.66
N HIS A 97 -7.11 15.98 -12.50
CA HIS A 97 -7.81 17.20 -12.89
C HIS A 97 -9.06 17.51 -12.07
N VAL A 98 -9.20 16.90 -10.89
CA VAL A 98 -10.32 17.17 -9.97
C VAL A 98 -10.15 18.57 -9.35
N PRO A 99 -11.20 19.42 -9.32
CA PRO A 99 -11.10 20.80 -8.82
C PRO A 99 -11.04 20.85 -7.28
N LEU A 100 -9.88 20.51 -6.70
CA LEU A 100 -9.70 20.37 -5.24
C LEU A 100 -10.09 21.63 -4.45
N GLN A 101 -9.83 22.83 -4.98
CA GLN A 101 -10.18 24.11 -4.32
C GLN A 101 -11.69 24.34 -4.19
N SER A 102 -12.47 23.64 -5.02
CA SER A 102 -13.93 23.68 -5.05
C SER A 102 -14.53 22.45 -4.38
N LEU A 103 -13.71 21.62 -3.73
CA LEU A 103 -14.13 20.39 -3.07
C LEU A 103 -14.26 20.60 -1.56
N VAL A 104 -15.37 20.16 -1.00
CA VAL A 104 -15.67 20.13 0.42
C VAL A 104 -15.70 18.67 0.88
N ILE A 105 -14.93 18.35 1.91
CA ILE A 105 -14.93 17.03 2.53
C ILE A 105 -15.99 17.02 3.63
N GLU A 106 -17.00 16.17 3.46
CA GLU A 106 -18.04 15.94 4.46
C GLU A 106 -17.80 14.59 5.14
N GLU A 107 -17.63 14.62 6.47
CA GLU A 107 -17.63 13.39 7.26
C GLU A 107 -19.02 12.77 7.29
N ASP A 108 -19.05 11.45 7.46
CA ASP A 108 -20.28 10.71 7.67
C ASP A 108 -20.20 9.88 8.96
N SER A 109 -21.35 9.37 9.37
CA SER A 109 -21.52 8.36 10.40
C SER A 109 -20.74 7.06 10.13
N LEU A 110 -20.44 6.75 8.85
CA LEU A 110 -19.67 5.57 8.47
C LEU A 110 -18.16 5.76 8.70
N PRO A 111 -17.52 4.99 9.61
CA PRO A 111 -16.11 5.13 9.89
C PRO A 111 -15.22 4.91 8.66
N GLY A 112 -14.23 5.77 8.46
CA GLY A 112 -13.25 5.64 7.37
C GLY A 112 -13.77 6.02 5.99
N ARG A 113 -14.93 6.69 5.91
CA ARG A 113 -15.54 7.13 4.65
C ARG A 113 -15.88 8.61 4.68
N VAL A 114 -15.91 9.22 3.50
CA VAL A 114 -16.27 10.63 3.31
C VAL A 114 -17.14 10.82 2.08
N LYS A 115 -17.93 11.90 2.08
CA LYS A 115 -18.53 12.44 0.87
C LYS A 115 -17.67 13.60 0.36
N LEU A 116 -17.65 13.76 -0.96
CA LEU A 116 -16.91 14.83 -1.63
C LEU A 116 -17.92 15.72 -2.35
N LYS A 117 -18.26 16.85 -1.74
CA LYS A 117 -19.22 17.82 -2.28
C LYS A 117 -18.49 18.89 -3.09
N LEU A 118 -19.02 19.27 -4.25
CA LEU A 118 -18.62 20.50 -4.92
C LEU A 118 -19.29 21.69 -4.27
N LYS A 119 -18.53 22.77 -4.09
CA LYS A 119 -19.07 24.05 -3.62
C LYS A 119 -20.24 24.51 -4.50
N ASP A 120 -21.24 25.12 -3.86
CA ASP A 120 -22.47 25.52 -4.53
C ASP A 120 -22.21 26.62 -5.59
N ASP A 121 -21.16 27.42 -5.41
CA ASP A 121 -20.71 28.45 -6.33
C ASP A 121 -19.74 27.95 -7.42
N PHE A 122 -19.45 26.65 -7.48
CA PHE A 122 -18.56 26.08 -8.48
C PHE A 122 -19.15 26.24 -9.89
N VAL A 123 -18.39 26.90 -10.76
CA VAL A 123 -18.66 27.03 -12.19
C VAL A 123 -17.53 26.35 -12.95
N GLN A 124 -17.87 25.33 -13.74
CA GLN A 124 -16.94 24.65 -14.64
C GLN A 124 -16.43 25.62 -15.71
N LYS A 125 -15.12 25.75 -15.86
CA LYS A 125 -14.53 26.53 -16.95
C LYS A 125 -14.47 25.69 -18.22
N PHE A 126 -14.52 26.35 -19.37
CA PHE A 126 -14.52 25.70 -20.68
C PHE A 126 -13.25 24.88 -20.96
N ASP A 127 -12.09 25.36 -20.49
CA ASP A 127 -10.79 24.70 -20.71
C ASP A 127 -10.48 23.62 -19.66
N ASP A 128 -11.33 23.47 -18.64
CA ASP A 128 -11.14 22.49 -17.58
C ASP A 128 -11.73 21.12 -17.99
N VAL A 129 -11.11 20.05 -17.51
CA VAL A 129 -11.64 18.69 -17.68
C VAL A 129 -13.03 18.60 -17.04
N CYS A 130 -14.00 18.07 -17.79
CA CYS A 130 -15.40 17.99 -17.35
C CYS A 130 -15.64 16.76 -16.46
N TRP A 131 -16.20 16.99 -15.27
CA TRP A 131 -16.53 15.94 -14.29
C TRP A 131 -18.04 15.75 -14.08
N GLU A 132 -18.90 16.44 -14.84
CA GLU A 132 -20.35 16.44 -14.63
C GLU A 132 -20.98 15.04 -14.63
N ASP A 133 -20.52 14.14 -15.50
CA ASP A 133 -21.01 12.75 -15.55
C ASP A 133 -20.69 11.92 -14.29
N PHE A 134 -19.74 12.40 -13.47
CA PHE A 134 -19.34 11.80 -12.21
C PHE A 134 -20.02 12.43 -11.00
N LEU A 135 -20.84 13.47 -11.22
CA LEU A 135 -21.56 14.13 -10.16
C LEU A 135 -22.94 13.52 -9.98
N ASP A 136 -23.35 13.39 -8.74
CA ASP A 136 -24.73 13.17 -8.37
C ASP A 136 -25.33 14.45 -7.78
N THR A 137 -26.45 14.90 -8.35
CA THR A 137 -27.11 16.14 -7.92
C THR A 137 -28.27 15.77 -7.01
N THR A 138 -28.19 16.20 -5.76
CA THR A 138 -29.23 15.98 -4.74
C THR A 138 -29.78 17.33 -4.26
N SER A 139 -30.78 17.29 -3.38
CA SER A 139 -31.27 18.50 -2.68
C SER A 139 -30.22 19.15 -1.78
N GLU A 140 -29.16 18.42 -1.41
CA GLU A 140 -28.12 18.87 -0.49
C GLU A 140 -26.87 19.41 -1.22
N GLY A 141 -26.74 19.14 -2.52
CA GLY A 141 -25.64 19.64 -3.34
C GLY A 141 -25.25 18.69 -4.48
N ARG A 142 -24.10 18.97 -5.08
CA ARG A 142 -23.48 18.13 -6.12
C ARG A 142 -22.33 17.33 -5.52
N TYR A 143 -22.39 16.01 -5.61
CA TYR A 143 -21.43 15.11 -4.97
C TYR A 143 -20.66 14.29 -6.01
N PHE A 144 -19.35 14.16 -5.84
CA PHE A 144 -18.56 13.21 -6.63
C PHE A 144 -18.93 11.78 -6.25
N ASP A 145 -19.50 11.06 -7.20
CA ASP A 145 -19.98 9.70 -7.02
C ASP A 145 -18.87 8.69 -7.36
N SER A 146 -18.37 8.00 -6.34
CA SER A 146 -17.35 6.96 -6.48
C SER A 146 -17.78 5.81 -7.40
N THR A 147 -19.06 5.48 -7.45
CA THR A 147 -19.57 4.37 -8.29
C THR A 147 -19.57 4.76 -9.75
N LYS A 148 -20.01 5.99 -10.09
CA LYS A 148 -19.93 6.49 -11.47
C LYS A 148 -18.48 6.51 -11.98
N VAL A 149 -17.54 6.95 -11.14
CA VAL A 149 -16.10 6.91 -11.48
C VAL A 149 -15.64 5.48 -11.75
N HIS A 150 -15.98 4.55 -10.85
CA HIS A 150 -15.61 3.14 -11.00
C HIS A 150 -16.19 2.51 -12.27
N GLU A 151 -17.48 2.73 -12.55
CA GLU A 151 -18.16 2.23 -13.75
C GLU A 151 -17.55 2.77 -15.05
N CYS A 152 -17.29 4.08 -15.12
CA CYS A 152 -16.69 4.67 -16.31
C CYS A 152 -15.25 4.21 -16.51
N LEU A 153 -14.44 4.11 -15.45
CA LEU A 153 -13.10 3.55 -15.58
C LEU A 153 -13.16 2.08 -16.03
N SER A 154 -14.12 1.31 -15.51
CA SER A 154 -14.33 -0.10 -15.91
C SER A 154 -14.72 -0.26 -17.38
N LYS A 155 -15.38 0.73 -17.98
CA LYS A 155 -15.67 0.77 -19.42
C LYS A 155 -14.44 1.21 -20.21
N ALA A 156 -13.81 2.32 -19.81
CA ALA A 156 -12.65 2.89 -20.48
C ALA A 156 -11.46 1.92 -20.53
N ILE A 157 -11.22 1.16 -19.45
CA ILE A 157 -10.14 0.16 -19.40
C ILE A 157 -10.31 -0.95 -20.44
N ARG A 158 -11.56 -1.35 -20.77
CA ARG A 158 -11.82 -2.35 -21.81
C ARG A 158 -11.43 -1.84 -23.18
N HIS A 159 -11.69 -0.56 -23.45
CA HIS A 159 -11.26 0.09 -24.69
C HIS A 159 -9.74 0.18 -24.77
N ALA A 160 -9.08 0.66 -23.71
CA ALA A 160 -7.62 0.74 -23.64
C ALA A 160 -6.95 -0.63 -23.82
N VAL A 161 -7.44 -1.66 -23.12
CA VAL A 161 -6.93 -3.05 -23.26
C VAL A 161 -7.12 -3.58 -24.67
N HIS A 162 -8.24 -3.29 -25.33
CA HIS A 162 -8.47 -3.72 -26.71
C HIS A 162 -7.49 -3.05 -27.68
N GLU A 163 -7.19 -1.77 -27.49
CA GLU A 163 -6.21 -1.03 -28.30
C GLU A 163 -4.81 -1.62 -28.16
N VAL A 164 -4.29 -1.73 -26.93
CA VAL A 164 -2.91 -2.18 -26.72
C VAL A 164 -2.71 -3.67 -27.04
N ARG A 165 -3.75 -4.50 -26.95
CA ARG A 165 -3.65 -5.94 -27.23
C ARG A 165 -3.19 -6.21 -28.66
N ALA A 166 -3.51 -5.34 -29.61
CA ALA A 166 -3.08 -5.48 -31.00
C ALA A 166 -1.55 -5.36 -31.15
N ASP A 167 -0.90 -4.59 -30.27
CA ASP A 167 0.51 -4.22 -30.38
C ASP A 167 1.43 -5.03 -29.44
N MET A 168 0.87 -5.74 -28.46
CA MET A 168 1.65 -6.56 -27.53
C MET A 168 2.09 -7.90 -28.14
N VAL A 169 3.42 -8.06 -28.30
CA VAL A 169 4.05 -9.31 -28.75
C VAL A 169 4.49 -10.13 -27.53
N ASN A 170 4.08 -11.41 -27.46
CA ASN A 170 4.39 -12.38 -26.38
C ASN A 170 3.73 -12.13 -25.02
N VAL A 171 3.03 -11.02 -24.83
CA VAL A 171 2.27 -10.72 -23.62
C VAL A 171 0.79 -10.68 -23.96
N SER A 172 -0.04 -11.31 -23.12
CA SER A 172 -1.49 -11.11 -23.22
C SER A 172 -1.98 -10.26 -22.05
N VAL A 173 -2.88 -9.34 -22.36
CA VAL A 173 -3.55 -8.47 -21.39
C VAL A 173 -5.06 -8.63 -21.50
N GLY A 174 -5.72 -8.70 -20.35
CA GLY A 174 -7.17 -8.81 -20.24
C GLY A 174 -7.71 -8.06 -19.02
N VAL A 175 -9.03 -7.93 -18.96
CA VAL A 175 -9.76 -7.42 -17.80
C VAL A 175 -10.43 -8.61 -17.11
N LEU A 176 -10.32 -8.72 -15.79
CA LEU A 176 -11.00 -9.76 -15.02
C LEU A 176 -12.46 -9.36 -14.77
N GLU A 177 -13.37 -9.97 -15.52
CA GLU A 177 -14.82 -9.67 -15.49
C GLU A 177 -15.54 -10.18 -14.22
N SER A 178 -14.97 -11.17 -13.53
CA SER A 178 -15.58 -11.82 -12.35
C SER A 178 -15.38 -11.04 -11.05
N SER A 179 -14.58 -9.98 -11.08
CA SER A 179 -14.23 -9.16 -9.91
C SER A 179 -15.11 -7.92 -9.85
N LYS A 180 -15.55 -7.55 -8.64
CA LYS A 180 -16.12 -6.21 -8.41
C LYS A 180 -15.05 -5.12 -8.56
N MET A 181 -13.76 -5.46 -8.45
CA MET A 181 -12.63 -4.55 -8.63
C MET A 181 -12.26 -4.43 -10.11
N ILE A 182 -11.65 -3.30 -10.46
CA ILE A 182 -11.08 -3.07 -11.79
C ILE A 182 -9.71 -3.74 -11.83
N SER A 183 -9.65 -4.93 -12.41
CA SER A 183 -8.43 -5.75 -12.37
C SER A 183 -7.95 -6.08 -13.78
N LEU A 184 -6.69 -5.74 -14.06
CA LEU A 184 -5.97 -6.15 -15.26
C LEU A 184 -5.27 -7.48 -14.99
N LEU A 185 -5.35 -8.39 -15.97
CA LEU A 185 -4.61 -9.65 -15.97
C LEU A 185 -3.55 -9.59 -17.06
N PHE A 186 -2.28 -9.73 -16.67
CA PHE A 186 -1.14 -9.82 -17.58
C PHE A 186 -0.58 -11.23 -17.55
N GLN A 187 -0.49 -11.87 -18.72
CA GLN A 187 0.24 -13.12 -18.91
C GLN A 187 1.56 -12.82 -19.65
N LEU A 188 2.67 -12.80 -18.91
CA LEU A 188 4.00 -12.51 -19.47
C LEU A 188 4.67 -13.78 -20.04
N SER A 189 4.36 -14.94 -19.47
CA SER A 189 4.77 -16.26 -19.93
C SER A 189 3.81 -17.32 -19.39
N LYS A 190 3.90 -18.60 -19.79
CA LYS A 190 2.97 -19.67 -19.35
C LYS A 190 2.77 -19.75 -17.84
N ASP A 191 3.81 -19.50 -17.06
CA ASP A 191 3.81 -19.62 -15.60
C ASP A 191 3.84 -18.25 -14.88
N ALA A 192 3.74 -17.15 -15.62
CA ALA A 192 3.83 -15.79 -15.10
C ALA A 192 2.55 -14.99 -15.39
N MET A 193 1.53 -15.21 -14.55
CA MET A 193 0.33 -14.39 -14.50
C MET A 193 0.45 -13.34 -13.41
N TYR A 194 0.11 -12.09 -13.72
CA TYR A 194 0.06 -10.99 -12.78
C TYR A 194 -1.30 -10.32 -12.81
N ILE A 195 -1.80 -9.96 -11.63
CA ILE A 195 -3.03 -9.21 -11.44
C ILE A 195 -2.66 -7.81 -10.95
N VAL A 196 -3.16 -6.79 -11.64
CA VAL A 196 -3.01 -5.39 -11.26
C VAL A 196 -4.41 -4.83 -10.99
N ASN A 197 -4.71 -4.63 -9.70
CA ASN A 197 -5.98 -4.06 -9.24
C ASN A 197 -5.86 -2.54 -9.20
N LEU A 198 -6.75 -1.87 -9.92
CA LEU A 198 -6.77 -0.41 -10.05
C LEU A 198 -7.80 0.18 -9.10
N PHE A 199 -7.35 1.16 -8.32
CA PHE A 199 -8.17 1.87 -7.36
C PHE A 199 -8.21 3.35 -7.74
N PRO A 200 -9.28 3.82 -8.44
CA PRO A 200 -9.44 5.24 -8.72
C PRO A 200 -9.48 6.01 -7.40
N SER A 201 -8.67 7.07 -7.33
CA SER A 201 -8.48 7.83 -6.10
C SER A 201 -8.37 9.32 -6.38
N ILE A 202 -8.79 10.12 -5.40
CA ILE A 202 -8.56 11.55 -5.36
C ILE A 202 -7.58 11.81 -4.22
N ARG A 203 -6.51 12.55 -4.51
CA ARG A 203 -5.54 12.95 -3.50
C ARG A 203 -5.96 14.29 -2.90
N VAL A 204 -6.78 14.24 -1.86
CA VAL A 204 -7.26 15.43 -1.17
C VAL A 204 -6.17 16.03 -0.30
N ASN A 205 -6.10 17.36 -0.23
CA ASN A 205 -5.06 18.08 0.51
C ASN A 205 -5.63 19.37 1.12
N TYR A 206 -4.76 20.22 1.67
CA TYR A 206 -5.14 21.50 2.29
C TYR A 206 -5.90 22.49 1.38
N SER A 207 -5.95 22.25 0.07
CA SER A 207 -6.78 23.03 -0.86
C SER A 207 -8.27 22.71 -0.71
N CYS A 208 -8.61 21.50 -0.24
CA CYS A 208 -9.98 21.10 0.00
C CYS A 208 -10.50 21.76 1.28
N GLU A 209 -11.74 22.23 1.24
CA GLU A 209 -12.42 22.65 2.46
C GLU A 209 -12.64 21.44 3.36
N ASN A 210 -12.48 21.65 4.67
CA ASN A 210 -12.63 20.61 5.68
C ASN A 210 -11.58 19.48 5.68
N PHE A 211 -10.43 19.67 5.02
CA PHE A 211 -9.32 18.70 5.07
C PHE A 211 -8.83 18.39 6.49
N GLN A 212 -8.97 19.33 7.43
CA GLN A 212 -8.60 19.13 8.84
C GLN A 212 -9.28 17.93 9.51
N TYR A 213 -10.43 17.50 9.02
CA TYR A 213 -11.12 16.31 9.49
C TYR A 213 -10.29 15.04 9.33
N LEU A 214 -9.52 14.94 8.24
CA LEU A 214 -8.65 13.79 8.01
C LEU A 214 -7.39 13.83 8.88
N LEU A 215 -6.97 15.02 9.33
CA LEU A 215 -5.76 15.19 10.15
C LEU A 215 -5.92 14.63 11.57
N LYS A 216 -7.15 14.39 12.03
CA LYS A 216 -7.39 13.79 13.35
C LYS A 216 -6.71 12.43 13.53
N HIS A 217 -6.55 11.68 12.43
CA HIS A 217 -5.86 10.38 12.38
C HIS A 217 -4.35 10.46 12.68
N PHE A 218 -3.79 11.67 12.67
CA PHE A 218 -2.36 11.93 12.85
C PHE A 218 -2.07 12.66 14.18
N SER A 219 -3.10 13.02 14.94
CA SER A 219 -2.99 13.89 16.11
C SER A 219 -2.17 13.32 17.27
N THR A 220 -2.00 12.01 17.34
CA THR A 220 -1.27 11.30 18.41
C THR A 220 0.12 10.86 18.01
N LEU A 221 0.56 11.19 16.79
CA LEU A 221 1.84 10.72 16.26
C LEU A 221 3.00 11.49 16.88
N PRO A 222 4.15 10.82 17.08
CA PRO A 222 5.40 11.53 17.33
C PRO A 222 5.70 12.52 16.20
N GLU A 223 6.17 13.72 16.54
CA GLU A 223 6.48 14.79 15.58
C GLU A 223 7.38 14.32 14.44
N THR A 224 8.41 13.54 14.76
CA THR A 224 9.34 13.02 13.74
C THR A 224 8.69 12.02 12.78
N VAL A 225 7.64 11.30 13.19
CA VAL A 225 6.86 10.44 12.29
C VAL A 225 5.91 11.28 11.45
N LEU A 226 5.30 12.30 12.06
CA LEU A 226 4.40 13.23 11.38
C LEU A 226 5.09 13.96 10.22
N ASP A 227 6.35 14.37 10.40
CA ASP A 227 7.15 15.02 9.36
C ASP A 227 7.36 14.10 8.15
N GLU A 228 7.65 12.82 8.39
CA GLU A 228 7.84 11.79 7.37
C GLU A 228 6.52 11.38 6.67
N CYS A 229 5.36 11.62 7.30
CA CYS A 229 4.07 11.41 6.64
C CYS A 229 3.84 12.38 5.47
N HIS A 230 4.56 13.51 5.41
CA HIS A 230 4.46 14.52 4.34
C HIS A 230 3.00 14.89 3.96
N LEU A 231 2.19 15.26 4.96
CA LEU A 231 0.75 15.49 4.78
C LEU A 231 0.41 16.59 3.77
N GLN A 232 1.35 17.48 3.46
CA GLN A 232 1.25 18.44 2.35
C GLN A 232 1.02 17.77 0.98
N GLN A 233 1.44 16.51 0.79
CA GLN A 233 1.18 15.75 -0.43
C GLN A 233 -0.28 15.28 -0.54
N GLY A 234 -1.04 15.35 0.56
CA GLY A 234 -2.44 14.94 0.63
C GLY A 234 -2.64 13.48 1.08
N ILE A 235 -3.90 13.13 1.26
CA ILE A 235 -4.40 11.81 1.67
C ILE A 235 -5.27 11.28 0.54
N HIS A 236 -5.17 9.98 0.24
CA HIS A 236 -6.00 9.38 -0.80
C HIS A 236 -7.39 9.03 -0.24
N VAL A 237 -8.41 9.37 -1.02
CA VAL A 237 -9.75 8.81 -0.89
C VAL A 237 -10.05 8.02 -2.15
N VAL A 238 -10.61 6.82 -2.00
CA VAL A 238 -10.67 5.81 -3.05
C VAL A 238 -12.12 5.44 -3.37
N ALA A 239 -12.41 5.35 -4.66
CA ALA A 239 -13.63 4.78 -5.18
C ALA A 239 -13.54 3.25 -5.11
N ARG A 240 -13.96 2.68 -3.97
CA ARG A 240 -14.03 1.22 -3.79
C ARG A 240 -15.44 0.71 -4.12
N PRO A 241 -15.56 -0.44 -4.81
CA PRO A 241 -16.85 -1.06 -5.05
C PRO A 241 -17.41 -1.60 -3.72
N ASN A 242 -18.60 -1.13 -3.32
CA ASN A 242 -19.20 -1.56 -2.06
C ASN A 242 -19.86 -2.94 -2.15
N THR A 243 -19.90 -3.63 -1.02
CA THR A 243 -20.44 -4.99 -0.95
C THR A 243 -21.89 -5.05 -0.47
N ASN A 244 -22.40 -4.05 0.28
CA ASN A 244 -23.55 -4.30 1.16
C ASN A 244 -24.75 -3.33 1.08
N SER A 245 -24.72 -2.19 0.39
CA SER A 245 -25.92 -1.35 0.20
C SER A 245 -25.80 -0.34 -0.96
N GLU A 246 -26.94 0.03 -1.57
CA GLU A 246 -27.01 1.01 -2.67
C GLU A 246 -26.72 2.45 -2.22
N ASP A 247 -27.04 2.80 -0.97
CA ASP A 247 -26.81 4.14 -0.42
C ASP A 247 -25.34 4.41 -0.07
N GLU A 248 -24.55 3.35 0.19
CA GLU A 248 -23.12 3.46 0.43
C GLU A 248 -22.30 3.81 -0.82
N ASN A 249 -22.90 3.71 -2.01
CA ASN A 249 -22.23 3.82 -3.31
C ASN A 249 -21.69 5.22 -3.64
N LYS A 250 -22.06 6.23 -2.86
CA LYS A 250 -21.63 7.64 -3.03
C LYS A 250 -20.43 8.02 -2.16
N PHE A 251 -19.93 7.10 -1.34
CA PHE A 251 -18.88 7.37 -0.37
C PHE A 251 -17.51 6.96 -0.87
N TRP A 252 -16.54 7.84 -0.63
CA TRP A 252 -15.14 7.56 -0.86
C TRP A 252 -14.51 6.96 0.39
N SER A 253 -13.73 5.90 0.22
CA SER A 253 -13.00 5.25 1.33
C SER A 253 -11.68 5.97 1.57
N ILE A 254 -11.42 6.42 2.80
CA ILE A 254 -10.13 6.98 3.18
C ILE A 254 -9.08 5.84 3.15
N THR A 255 -7.89 6.12 2.61
CA THR A 255 -6.75 5.20 2.72
C THR A 255 -5.47 5.95 3.03
N PHE A 256 -4.64 5.33 3.87
CA PHE A 256 -3.32 5.83 4.24
C PHE A 256 -2.19 4.99 3.64
N SER A 257 -2.50 4.07 2.72
CA SER A 257 -1.54 3.07 2.24
C SER A 257 -0.29 3.67 1.60
N ASP A 258 -0.40 4.83 0.92
CA ASP A 258 0.77 5.52 0.37
C ASP A 258 1.66 6.13 1.45
N ILE A 259 1.05 6.71 2.50
CA ILE A 259 1.75 7.28 3.66
C ILE A 259 2.43 6.16 4.46
N GLU A 260 1.71 5.08 4.75
CA GLU A 260 2.23 3.89 5.42
C GLU A 260 3.45 3.31 4.69
N ARG A 261 3.33 3.15 3.38
CA ARG A 261 4.43 2.64 2.55
C ARG A 261 5.61 3.61 2.56
N ARG A 262 5.35 4.91 2.47
CA ARG A 262 6.40 5.94 2.55
C ARG A 262 7.15 5.89 3.88
N LEU A 263 6.45 5.73 5.00
CA LEU A 263 7.07 5.58 6.31
C LEU A 263 7.98 4.34 6.37
N VAL A 264 7.53 3.19 5.87
CA VAL A 264 8.36 1.97 5.85
C VAL A 264 9.57 2.10 4.92
N LEU A 265 9.44 2.86 3.84
CA LEU A 265 10.49 3.10 2.85
C LEU A 265 11.36 4.32 3.16
N SER A 266 11.06 5.07 4.23
CA SER A 266 11.77 6.31 4.57
C SER A 266 13.24 6.03 4.91
N GLU A 267 14.13 6.90 4.43
CA GLU A 267 15.54 6.87 4.79
C GLU A 267 15.78 7.12 6.30
N MET A 268 14.83 7.79 6.96
CA MET A 268 14.84 7.99 8.41
C MET A 268 14.74 6.65 9.16
N PHE A 269 13.98 5.70 8.60
CA PHE A 269 13.75 4.37 9.15
C PHE A 269 14.48 3.30 8.32
N GLU A 270 15.78 3.51 8.09
CA GLU A 270 16.61 2.80 7.09
C GLU A 270 16.42 1.27 7.05
N CYS A 271 16.35 0.59 8.20
CA CYS A 271 16.22 -0.87 8.27
C CYS A 271 14.76 -1.36 8.44
N ALA A 272 13.75 -0.49 8.35
CA ALA A 272 12.34 -0.88 8.48
C ALA A 272 11.86 -1.71 7.29
N LYS A 273 12.22 -1.30 6.06
CA LYS A 273 12.00 -2.10 4.84
C LYS A 273 12.62 -3.49 4.96
N ASP A 274 13.84 -3.57 5.47
CA ASP A 274 14.54 -4.86 5.65
C ASP A 274 13.80 -5.75 6.66
N CYS A 275 13.31 -5.18 7.77
CA CYS A 275 12.48 -5.91 8.73
C CYS A 275 11.21 -6.47 8.08
N LEU A 276 10.52 -5.66 7.26
CA LEU A 276 9.33 -6.10 6.52
C LEU A 276 9.65 -7.25 5.56
N ILE A 277 10.72 -7.14 4.77
CA ILE A 277 11.12 -8.20 3.82
C ILE A 277 11.45 -9.48 4.60
N CYS A 278 12.28 -9.41 5.65
CA CYS A 278 12.62 -10.58 6.46
C CYS A 278 11.38 -11.30 7.01
N LEU A 279 10.41 -10.55 7.53
CA LEU A 279 9.17 -11.13 8.06
C LEU A 279 8.33 -11.77 6.95
N ASN A 280 8.17 -11.09 5.82
CA ASN A 280 7.43 -11.65 4.68
C ASN A 280 8.07 -12.95 4.18
N GLU A 281 9.40 -13.03 4.10
CA GLU A 281 10.08 -14.28 3.70
C GLU A 281 9.88 -15.41 4.72
N ILE A 282 9.92 -15.11 6.02
CA ILE A 282 9.60 -16.09 7.09
C ILE A 282 8.20 -16.69 6.88
N PHE A 283 7.21 -15.86 6.54
CA PHE A 283 5.83 -16.30 6.32
C PHE A 283 5.56 -16.89 4.94
N LYS A 284 6.43 -16.64 3.95
CA LYS A 284 6.37 -17.32 2.64
C LYS A 284 6.87 -18.76 2.71
N SER A 285 7.76 -19.07 3.66
CA SER A 285 8.42 -20.36 3.79
C SER A 285 7.45 -21.55 3.66
N PRO A 286 7.79 -22.61 2.88
CA PRO A 286 6.97 -23.82 2.77
C PRO A 286 6.79 -24.56 4.10
N LEU A 287 7.68 -24.30 5.07
CA LEU A 287 7.56 -24.80 6.44
C LEU A 287 6.37 -24.18 7.18
N TYR A 288 5.89 -23.03 6.71
CA TYR A 288 4.61 -22.46 7.12
C TYR A 288 3.49 -23.13 6.33
N GLY A 289 2.67 -23.92 7.04
CA GLY A 289 1.62 -24.75 6.46
C GLY A 289 0.61 -24.02 5.57
N VAL A 290 -0.33 -24.82 5.02
CA VAL A 290 -1.35 -24.46 4.00
C VAL A 290 -1.78 -22.99 4.01
N GLU A 291 -1.78 -22.36 2.82
CA GLU A 291 -1.99 -20.93 2.53
C GLU A 291 -3.05 -20.19 3.37
N ARG A 292 -4.10 -20.89 3.84
CA ARG A 292 -5.22 -20.33 4.61
C ARG A 292 -4.89 -19.85 6.03
N LYS A 293 -3.66 -20.02 6.51
CA LYS A 293 -3.22 -19.57 7.85
C LYS A 293 -2.22 -18.41 7.82
N ARG A 294 -1.94 -17.80 6.66
CA ARG A 294 -0.89 -16.78 6.50
C ARG A 294 -1.38 -15.39 6.89
N LEU A 295 -0.50 -14.62 7.53
CA LEU A 295 -0.71 -13.19 7.68
C LEU A 295 -0.54 -12.51 6.32
N SER A 296 -1.36 -11.50 6.04
CA SER A 296 -1.19 -10.67 4.85
C SER A 296 0.03 -9.77 4.99
N ASN A 297 0.61 -9.35 3.85
CA ASN A 297 1.70 -8.36 3.85
C ASN A 297 1.31 -7.07 4.60
N TYR A 298 0.04 -6.67 4.50
CA TYR A 298 -0.50 -5.52 5.22
C TYR A 298 -0.49 -5.70 6.73
N GLN A 299 -0.90 -6.87 7.23
CA GLN A 299 -0.85 -7.17 8.68
C GLN A 299 0.59 -7.15 9.21
N ILE A 300 1.56 -7.63 8.42
CA ILE A 300 2.98 -7.61 8.80
C ILE A 300 3.51 -6.16 8.76
N GLN A 301 3.17 -5.40 7.72
CA GLN A 301 3.51 -3.98 7.59
C GLN A 301 2.99 -3.16 8.78
N ALA A 302 1.75 -3.40 9.21
CA ALA A 302 1.17 -2.71 10.35
C ALA A 302 1.98 -2.89 11.64
N VAL A 303 2.55 -4.08 11.89
CA VAL A 303 3.41 -4.31 13.06
C VAL A 303 4.76 -3.58 12.93
N VAL A 304 5.33 -3.51 11.73
CA VAL A 304 6.54 -2.68 11.49
C VAL A 304 6.24 -1.21 11.78
N LEU A 305 5.11 -0.70 11.33
CA LEU A 305 4.67 0.68 11.60
C LEU A 305 4.45 0.94 13.09
N GLN A 306 3.81 0.02 13.82
CA GLN A 306 3.66 0.14 15.28
C GLN A 306 5.03 0.24 15.98
N GLU A 307 6.02 -0.54 15.54
CA GLU A 307 7.38 -0.44 16.08
C GLU A 307 8.06 0.90 15.73
N ILE A 308 7.84 1.44 14.54
CA ILE A 308 8.30 2.79 14.15
C ILE A 308 7.71 3.82 15.11
N PHE A 309 6.41 3.76 15.38
CA PHE A 309 5.72 4.71 16.24
C PHE A 309 6.19 4.60 17.70
N ALA A 310 6.47 3.38 18.17
CA ALA A 310 7.00 3.14 19.51
C ALA A 310 8.46 3.62 19.66
N ARG A 311 9.24 3.67 18.57
CA ARG A 311 10.66 4.06 18.57
C ARG A 311 10.94 4.99 17.39
N PRO A 312 10.45 6.24 17.46
CA PRO A 312 10.47 7.15 16.32
C PRO A 312 11.86 7.77 16.05
N ASN A 313 12.87 7.45 16.87
CA ASN A 313 14.21 7.98 16.72
C ASN A 313 14.97 7.27 15.59
N SER A 314 15.43 8.02 14.59
CA SER A 314 16.18 7.51 13.43
C SER A 314 17.39 6.64 13.79
N LYS A 315 18.10 6.95 14.88
CA LYS A 315 19.25 6.15 15.35
C LYS A 315 18.88 4.71 15.71
N ALA A 316 17.62 4.46 16.08
CA ALA A 316 17.13 3.12 16.36
C ALA A 316 16.93 2.27 15.10
N TRP A 317 16.88 2.91 13.92
CA TRP A 317 16.55 2.30 12.63
C TRP A 317 17.70 2.32 11.62
N GLU A 318 18.89 2.81 12.00
CA GLU A 318 20.10 2.65 11.19
C GLU A 318 20.33 1.16 10.84
N LYS A 319 20.92 0.87 9.68
CA LYS A 319 21.21 -0.51 9.23
C LYS A 319 21.85 -1.41 10.29
N LYS A 320 22.78 -0.88 11.10
CA LYS A 320 23.46 -1.64 12.16
C LYS A 320 22.50 -2.14 13.26
N CYS A 321 21.33 -1.55 13.37
CA CYS A 321 20.28 -1.87 14.35
C CYS A 321 19.30 -2.93 13.84
N LEU A 322 19.38 -3.36 12.57
CA LEU A 322 18.50 -4.38 11.96
C LEU A 322 18.32 -5.63 12.85
N PRO A 323 19.36 -6.28 13.38
CA PRO A 323 19.25 -7.37 14.37
C PRO A 323 18.23 -7.10 15.48
N LYS A 324 18.40 -5.96 16.15
CA LYS A 324 17.63 -5.56 17.33
C LYS A 324 16.22 -5.11 16.94
N ARG A 325 16.05 -4.52 15.75
CA ARG A 325 14.74 -4.11 15.23
C ARG A 325 13.92 -5.30 14.80
N LEU A 326 14.50 -6.26 14.06
CA LEU A 326 13.82 -7.48 13.65
C LEU A 326 13.33 -8.29 14.86
N LEU A 327 14.15 -8.43 15.91
CA LEU A 327 13.71 -9.05 17.17
C LEU A 327 12.55 -8.29 17.82
N GLY A 328 12.64 -6.95 17.87
CA GLY A 328 11.56 -6.10 18.38
C GLY A 328 10.25 -6.29 17.63
N VAL A 329 10.28 -6.23 16.28
CA VAL A 329 9.08 -6.44 15.44
C VAL A 329 8.51 -7.84 15.63
N ARG A 330 9.35 -8.88 15.72
CA ARG A 330 8.90 -10.25 16.02
C ARG A 330 8.24 -10.36 17.38
N SER A 331 8.80 -9.74 18.42
CA SER A 331 8.21 -9.71 19.76
C SER A 331 6.85 -9.01 19.77
N SER A 332 6.74 -7.86 19.10
CA SER A 332 5.49 -7.12 18.97
C SER A 332 4.44 -7.91 18.18
N LEU A 333 4.83 -8.58 17.09
CA LEU A 333 3.93 -9.47 16.34
C LEU A 333 3.42 -10.62 17.21
N ASN A 334 4.31 -11.29 17.96
CA ASN A 334 3.92 -12.36 18.87
C ASN A 334 2.99 -11.87 19.99
N ALA A 335 3.17 -10.64 20.49
CA ALA A 335 2.24 -10.03 21.44
C ALA A 335 0.86 -9.78 20.80
N CYS A 336 0.80 -9.21 19.60
CA CYS A 336 -0.44 -9.00 18.85
C CYS A 336 -1.20 -10.32 18.63
N LEU A 337 -0.50 -11.38 18.22
CA LEU A 337 -1.10 -12.70 17.97
C LEU A 337 -1.71 -13.29 19.24
N ARG A 338 -0.97 -13.26 20.36
CA ARG A 338 -1.46 -13.75 21.66
C ARG A 338 -2.65 -12.97 22.19
N MET A 339 -2.73 -11.68 21.87
CA MET A 339 -3.83 -10.82 22.29
C MET A 339 -5.05 -10.86 21.35
N GLY A 340 -4.93 -11.50 20.18
CA GLY A 340 -5.96 -11.44 19.14
C GLY A 340 -6.16 -10.04 18.55
N LYS A 341 -5.16 -9.15 18.69
CA LYS A 341 -5.29 -7.72 18.38
C LYS A 341 -4.05 -7.20 17.66
N CYS A 342 -4.23 -6.78 16.41
CA CYS A 342 -3.27 -6.01 15.65
C CYS A 342 -3.96 -4.73 15.17
N LYS A 343 -3.66 -3.59 15.79
CA LYS A 343 -4.33 -2.33 15.43
C LYS A 343 -3.67 -1.69 14.21
N ASP A 344 -4.48 -1.27 13.27
CA ASP A 344 -4.07 -0.33 12.25
C ASP A 344 -3.59 0.99 12.90
N VAL A 345 -2.48 1.54 12.41
CA VAL A 345 -1.80 2.65 13.11
C VAL A 345 -2.51 4.00 12.98
N PHE A 346 -3.35 4.18 11.95
CA PHE A 346 -4.07 5.44 11.70
C PHE A 346 -5.57 5.33 12.01
N THR A 347 -6.18 4.18 11.75
CA THR A 347 -7.62 3.96 11.95
C THR A 347 -7.94 3.27 13.28
N GLY A 348 -6.97 2.57 13.87
CA GLY A 348 -7.17 1.79 15.11
C GLY A 348 -7.97 0.50 14.93
N VAL A 349 -8.42 0.18 13.71
CA VAL A 349 -9.17 -1.05 13.38
C VAL A 349 -8.34 -2.28 13.69
N ASN A 350 -8.97 -3.34 14.20
CA ASN A 350 -8.28 -4.60 14.46
C ASN A 350 -8.12 -5.42 13.18
N LEU A 351 -6.90 -5.53 12.68
CA LEU A 351 -6.56 -6.26 11.47
C LEU A 351 -6.63 -7.79 11.62
N PHE A 352 -6.75 -8.30 12.85
CA PHE A 352 -6.99 -9.73 13.11
C PHE A 352 -8.47 -10.07 13.29
N GLU A 353 -9.37 -9.11 13.09
CA GLU A 353 -10.80 -9.36 13.10
C GLU A 353 -11.17 -10.45 12.07
N GLY A 354 -12.00 -11.40 12.48
CA GLY A 354 -12.37 -12.58 11.70
C GLY A 354 -11.39 -13.77 11.78
N MET A 355 -10.19 -13.61 12.36
CA MET A 355 -9.28 -14.73 12.62
C MET A 355 -9.57 -15.39 13.97
N SER A 356 -9.58 -16.72 14.02
CA SER A 356 -9.76 -17.44 15.29
C SER A 356 -8.49 -17.38 16.15
N GLN A 357 -8.64 -17.32 17.48
CA GLN A 357 -7.47 -17.34 18.38
C GLN A 357 -6.61 -18.60 18.19
N GLY A 358 -7.23 -19.76 17.90
CA GLY A 358 -6.49 -20.98 17.60
C GLY A 358 -5.58 -20.84 16.37
N THR A 359 -6.05 -20.16 15.32
CA THR A 359 -5.21 -19.83 14.16
C THR A 359 -4.05 -18.94 14.59
N LEU A 360 -4.32 -17.85 15.32
CA LEU A 360 -3.29 -16.90 15.76
C LEU A 360 -2.22 -17.55 16.66
N ASP A 361 -2.61 -18.47 17.54
CA ASP A 361 -1.70 -19.23 18.40
C ASP A 361 -0.77 -20.16 17.60
N GLU A 362 -1.26 -20.76 16.51
CA GLU A 362 -0.43 -21.55 15.60
C GLU A 362 0.62 -20.69 14.90
N ILE A 363 0.23 -19.49 14.43
CA ILE A 363 1.17 -18.51 13.85
C ILE A 363 2.23 -18.12 14.89
N ALA A 364 1.81 -17.84 16.12
CA ALA A 364 2.69 -17.46 17.21
C ALA A 364 3.70 -18.58 17.56
N LYS A 365 3.27 -19.85 17.55
CA LYS A 365 4.14 -21.01 17.75
C LYS A 365 5.15 -21.15 16.63
N PHE A 366 4.75 -20.97 15.38
CA PHE A 366 5.67 -21.00 14.24
C PHE A 366 6.77 -19.93 14.37
N LEU A 367 6.40 -18.70 14.73
CA LEU A 367 7.36 -17.62 14.95
C LEU A 367 8.38 -17.92 16.06
N GLN A 368 8.00 -18.73 17.05
CA GLN A 368 8.88 -19.21 18.12
C GLN A 368 9.79 -20.39 17.68
N GLY A 369 9.50 -21.06 16.56
CA GLY A 369 10.35 -22.12 16.02
C GLY A 369 11.64 -21.61 15.35
N PHE A 370 11.71 -20.31 15.01
CA PHE A 370 12.88 -19.67 14.39
C PHE A 370 13.84 -19.04 15.43
N TYR A 371 14.08 -19.74 16.54
CA TYR A 371 15.05 -19.34 17.58
C TYR A 371 16.35 -20.14 17.53
#